data_AF-A0A957UFT2-F1
#
_entry.id   AF-A0A957UFT2-F1
#
_cell.length_a   1.000
_cell.length_b   1.000
_cell.length_c   1.000
_cell.angle_alpha   90.00
_cell.angle_beta   90.00
_cell.angle_gamma   90.00
#
_symmetry.space_group_name_H-M   'P 1'
#
loop_
_entity.id
_entity.type
_entity.pdbx_description
1 polymer ?
#
loop_
_entity_poly.entity_id
_entity_poly.type
_entity_poly.pdbx_seq_one_letter_code
_entity_poly.pdbx_strand_id
1 'polypeptide(L)'
;MTTEDGTVGYGETLPHYTWGTVSDEAIARAQGRNPIELLGDDSLGAGLQMALYDVVGKALEVPVHRLFNLPKVRDWCPIAWWNTKMGPQDLASEAQDAVEQGYIFHKFKARPWICVYEQVEAISAVTPPYYRLDLDWNSMLLNVGTAAPVLQKLDTYERVSIYEGP
;
A
#
# COMPACT_ATOMS: atom_id res chain seq x y z
N MET A 1 0.91 -13.64 18.51
CA MET A 1 0.34 -14.88 19.07
C MET A 1 1.46 -15.87 19.37
N THR A 2 1.26 -16.77 20.32
CA THR A 2 2.27 -17.77 20.70
C THR A 2 1.64 -19.16 20.71
N THR A 3 2.27 -20.12 20.05
CA THR A 3 1.87 -21.53 20.06
C THR A 3 2.46 -22.28 21.26
N GLU A 4 1.96 -23.48 21.55
CA GLU A 4 2.40 -24.28 22.70
C GLU A 4 3.89 -24.67 22.65
N ASP A 5 4.43 -24.84 21.45
CA ASP A 5 5.85 -25.10 21.21
C ASP A 5 6.74 -23.85 21.39
N GLY A 6 6.15 -22.71 21.74
CA GLY A 6 6.82 -21.43 21.95
C GLY A 6 7.04 -20.61 20.69
N THR A 7 6.60 -21.05 19.50
CA THR A 7 6.72 -20.26 18.28
C THR A 7 5.85 -19.00 18.36
N VAL A 8 6.43 -17.84 18.03
CA VAL A 8 5.75 -16.55 18.09
C VAL A 8 5.47 -16.02 16.69
N GLY A 9 4.19 -15.81 16.39
CA GLY A 9 3.70 -15.12 15.19
C GLY A 9 3.34 -13.66 15.47
N TYR A 10 3.69 -12.76 14.55
CA TYR A 10 3.42 -11.34 14.63
C TYR A 10 2.45 -10.90 13.53
N GLY A 11 1.59 -9.95 13.87
CA GLY A 11 0.70 -9.31 12.93
C GLY A 11 0.35 -7.92 13.43
N GLU A 12 -0.05 -7.06 12.51
CA GLU A 12 -0.32 -5.66 12.80
C GLU A 12 -1.80 -5.34 12.64
N THR A 13 -2.38 -4.67 13.62
CA THR A 13 -3.66 -3.98 13.43
C THR A 13 -3.37 -2.49 13.48
N LEU A 14 -3.93 -1.71 12.56
CA LEU A 14 -3.78 -0.26 12.52
C LEU A 14 -4.99 0.40 13.24
N PRO A 15 -5.00 0.51 14.58
CA PRO A 15 -6.20 0.82 15.36
C PRO A 15 -6.84 2.16 14.99
N HIS A 16 -6.04 3.13 14.56
CA HIS A 16 -6.49 4.47 14.18
C HIS A 16 -6.91 4.59 12.70
N TYR A 17 -6.75 3.53 11.92
CA TYR A 17 -7.14 3.51 10.51
C TYR A 17 -8.28 2.52 10.24
N THR A 18 -8.31 1.39 10.97
CA THR A 18 -9.37 0.36 10.87
C THR A 18 -10.43 0.50 11.97
N TRP A 19 -10.33 1.50 12.85
CA TRP A 19 -11.24 1.77 13.97
C TRP A 19 -11.53 0.55 14.87
N GLY A 20 -10.59 -0.40 14.93
CA GLY A 20 -10.77 -1.66 15.65
C GLY A 20 -9.45 -2.25 16.11
N THR A 21 -9.49 -2.97 17.22
CA THR A 21 -8.41 -3.85 17.70
C THR A 21 -8.79 -5.30 17.43
N VAL A 22 -7.87 -6.24 17.65
CA VAL A 22 -8.27 -7.65 17.72
C VAL A 22 -9.27 -7.80 18.87
N SER A 23 -10.43 -8.38 18.61
CA SER A 23 -11.49 -8.53 19.61
C SER A 23 -11.23 -9.72 20.54
N ASP A 24 -11.75 -9.66 21.76
CA ASP A 24 -11.68 -10.78 22.71
C ASP A 24 -12.38 -12.04 22.14
N GLU A 25 -13.44 -11.86 21.35
CA GLU A 25 -14.12 -12.96 20.65
C GLU A 25 -13.20 -13.63 19.62
N ALA A 26 -12.47 -12.85 18.81
CA ALA A 26 -11.52 -13.40 17.84
C ALA A 26 -10.37 -14.14 18.55
N ILE A 27 -9.90 -13.62 19.68
CA ILE A 27 -8.89 -14.28 20.53
C ILE A 27 -9.44 -15.62 21.04
N ALA A 28 -10.64 -15.62 21.64
CA ALA A 28 -11.25 -16.82 22.19
C ALA A 28 -11.49 -17.90 21.13
N ARG A 29 -11.89 -17.51 19.91
CA ARG A 29 -12.06 -18.43 18.78
C ARG A 29 -10.76 -19.07 18.31
N ALA A 30 -9.63 -18.38 18.45
CA ALA A 30 -8.32 -18.87 18.02
C ALA A 30 -7.57 -19.65 19.11
N GLN A 31 -7.86 -19.39 20.38
CA GLN A 31 -7.15 -19.99 21.50
C GLN A 31 -7.35 -21.52 21.56
N GLY A 32 -6.24 -22.26 21.70
CA GLY A 32 -6.25 -23.74 21.77
C GLY A 32 -6.57 -24.43 20.43
N ARG A 33 -6.70 -23.68 19.34
CA ARG A 33 -6.92 -24.23 17.99
C ARG A 33 -5.61 -24.36 17.23
N ASN A 34 -5.57 -25.31 16.31
CA ASN A 34 -4.45 -25.42 15.38
C ASN A 34 -4.45 -24.20 14.44
N PRO A 35 -3.36 -23.41 14.35
CA PRO A 35 -3.27 -22.25 13.48
C PRO A 35 -3.59 -22.53 12.00
N ILE A 36 -3.30 -23.73 11.50
CA ILE A 36 -3.55 -24.13 10.11
C ILE A 36 -5.06 -24.15 9.82
N GLU A 37 -5.89 -24.53 10.80
CA GLU A 37 -7.36 -24.56 10.64
C GLU A 37 -7.98 -23.16 10.52
N LEU A 38 -7.22 -22.12 10.88
CA LEU A 38 -7.67 -20.73 10.91
C LEU A 38 -7.10 -19.90 9.75
N LEU A 39 -6.24 -20.48 8.91
CA LEU A 39 -5.70 -19.78 7.74
C LEU A 39 -6.83 -19.40 6.78
N GLY A 40 -6.82 -18.14 6.35
CA GLY A 40 -7.83 -17.59 5.45
C GLY A 40 -9.16 -17.20 6.11
N ASP A 41 -9.29 -17.32 7.44
CA ASP A 41 -10.45 -16.77 8.15
C ASP A 41 -10.30 -15.26 8.36
N ASP A 42 -10.81 -14.47 7.41
CA ASP A 42 -10.81 -13.00 7.46
C ASP A 42 -11.59 -12.44 8.66
N SER A 43 -12.52 -13.20 9.25
CA SER A 43 -13.36 -12.74 10.37
C SER A 43 -12.58 -12.53 11.67
N LEU A 44 -11.35 -13.04 11.75
CA LEU A 44 -10.45 -12.85 12.89
C LEU A 44 -9.80 -11.45 12.93
N GLY A 45 -9.91 -10.70 11.84
CA GLY A 45 -9.31 -9.38 11.69
C GLY A 45 -7.83 -9.43 11.29
N ALA A 46 -7.35 -8.31 10.73
CA ALA A 46 -6.06 -8.24 10.05
C ALA A 46 -4.87 -8.69 10.92
N GLY A 47 -4.73 -8.17 12.14
CA GLY A 47 -3.58 -8.48 12.99
C GLY A 47 -3.49 -9.94 13.41
N LEU A 48 -4.62 -10.54 13.81
CA LEU A 48 -4.61 -11.96 14.20
C LEU A 48 -4.41 -12.87 12.99
N GLN A 49 -5.01 -12.53 11.85
CA GLN A 49 -4.80 -13.24 10.61
C GLN A 49 -3.32 -13.21 10.18
N MET A 50 -2.67 -12.05 10.20
CA MET A 50 -1.24 -11.94 9.89
C MET A 50 -0.39 -12.79 10.83
N ALA A 51 -0.68 -12.77 12.14
CA ALA A 51 0.04 -13.57 13.13
C ALA A 51 -0.11 -15.08 12.90
N LEU A 52 -1.28 -15.53 12.44
CA LEU A 52 -1.53 -16.92 12.05
C LEU A 52 -0.68 -17.34 10.85
N TYR A 53 -0.65 -16.52 9.79
CA TYR A 53 0.19 -16.79 8.63
C TYR A 53 1.68 -16.80 9.00
N ASP A 54 2.13 -15.88 9.85
CA ASP A 54 3.52 -15.81 10.30
C ASP A 54 3.92 -17.05 11.14
N VAL A 55 3.10 -17.46 12.10
CA VAL A 55 3.42 -18.64 12.95
C VAL A 55 3.43 -19.93 12.13
N VAL A 56 2.50 -20.11 11.19
CA VAL A 56 2.48 -21.30 10.32
C VAL A 56 3.68 -21.29 9.37
N GLY A 57 4.04 -20.14 8.80
CA GLY A 57 5.22 -20.02 7.94
C GLY A 57 6.51 -20.39 8.69
N LYS A 58 6.65 -19.89 9.92
CA LYS A 58 7.77 -20.24 10.81
C LYS A 58 7.81 -21.72 11.17
N ALA A 59 6.69 -22.31 11.56
CA ALA A 59 6.60 -23.72 11.92
C ALA A 59 6.95 -24.65 10.74
N LEU A 60 6.66 -24.22 9.50
CA LEU A 60 6.99 -24.94 8.28
C LEU A 60 8.35 -24.54 7.67
N GLU A 61 9.07 -23.60 8.27
CA GLU A 61 10.33 -23.05 7.77
C GLU A 61 10.25 -22.53 6.32
N VAL A 62 9.11 -21.94 5.94
CA VAL A 62 8.87 -21.37 4.60
C VAL A 62 8.39 -19.92 4.69
N PRO A 63 8.72 -19.08 3.70
CA PRO A 63 8.12 -17.75 3.62
C PRO A 63 6.62 -17.86 3.35
N VAL A 64 5.83 -16.93 3.92
CA VAL A 64 4.35 -16.94 3.87
C VAL A 64 3.80 -17.13 2.46
N HIS A 65 4.43 -16.56 1.42
CA HIS A 65 3.95 -16.70 0.04
C HIS A 65 3.88 -18.16 -0.46
N ARG A 66 4.62 -19.09 0.17
CA ARG A 66 4.56 -20.52 -0.13
C ARG A 66 3.31 -21.19 0.44
N LEU A 67 2.73 -20.64 1.50
CA LEU A 67 1.51 -21.15 2.13
C LEU A 67 0.29 -21.05 1.19
N PHE A 68 0.31 -20.09 0.27
CA PHE A 68 -0.73 -19.96 -0.76
C PHE A 68 -0.72 -21.10 -1.78
N ASN A 69 0.32 -21.95 -1.79
CA ASN A 69 0.46 -23.08 -2.70
C ASN A 69 0.30 -22.71 -4.19
N LEU A 70 0.75 -21.50 -4.55
CA LEU A 70 0.78 -20.99 -5.92
C LEU A 70 2.24 -20.76 -6.38
N PRO A 71 2.52 -20.84 -7.69
CA PRO A 71 3.83 -20.48 -8.21
C PRO A 71 4.22 -19.05 -7.83
N LYS A 72 5.48 -18.84 -7.47
CA LYS A 72 6.03 -17.48 -7.31
C LYS A 72 5.97 -16.79 -8.68
N VAL A 73 5.28 -15.66 -8.76
CA VAL A 73 5.06 -14.94 -10.04
C VAL A 73 6.05 -13.80 -10.30
N ARG A 74 6.83 -13.41 -9.29
CA ARG A 74 7.88 -12.37 -9.39
C ARG A 74 8.89 -12.52 -8.27
N ASP A 75 10.16 -12.21 -8.55
CA ASP A 75 11.22 -12.24 -7.54
C ASP A 75 11.32 -10.98 -6.69
N TRP A 76 10.81 -9.87 -7.22
CA TRP A 76 10.82 -8.56 -6.61
C TRP A 76 9.51 -7.83 -6.94
N CYS A 77 9.07 -6.93 -6.05
CA CYS A 77 7.92 -6.07 -6.26
C CYS A 77 8.36 -4.61 -6.17
N PRO A 78 7.94 -3.75 -7.12
CA PRO A 78 8.21 -2.33 -7.01
C PRO A 78 7.50 -1.72 -5.80
N ILE A 79 8.18 -0.77 -5.18
CA ILE A 79 7.64 0.13 -4.17
C ILE A 79 7.67 1.55 -4.73
N ALA A 80 6.71 2.38 -4.32
CA ALA A 80 6.63 3.76 -4.75
C ALA A 80 7.36 4.69 -3.76
N TRP A 81 8.05 5.70 -4.29
CA TRP A 81 8.52 6.84 -3.50
C TRP A 81 7.31 7.64 -3.05
N TRP A 82 7.13 7.83 -1.74
CA TRP A 82 5.96 8.52 -1.21
C TRP A 82 6.32 9.92 -0.73
N ASN A 83 5.60 10.94 -1.21
CA ASN A 83 5.66 12.27 -0.65
C ASN A 83 4.29 12.76 -0.18
N THR A 84 4.34 13.67 0.80
CA THR A 84 3.18 14.46 1.19
C THR A 84 2.83 15.50 0.11
N LYS A 85 1.84 16.34 0.41
CA LYS A 85 1.49 17.48 -0.45
C LYS A 85 2.66 18.48 -0.45
N MET A 86 3.18 18.78 -1.64
CA MET A 86 4.36 19.63 -1.83
C MET A 86 4.21 20.45 -3.12
N GLY A 87 4.99 21.53 -3.26
CA GLY A 87 4.98 22.31 -4.49
C GLY A 87 5.58 21.54 -5.67
N PRO A 88 5.34 21.98 -6.93
CA PRO A 88 5.88 21.31 -8.11
C PRO A 88 7.41 21.14 -8.09
N GLN A 89 8.14 22.17 -7.65
CA GLN A 89 9.61 22.15 -7.63
C GLN A 89 10.16 21.23 -6.54
N ASP A 90 9.51 21.19 -5.37
CA ASP A 90 9.89 20.28 -4.29
C ASP A 90 9.67 18.81 -4.72
N LEU A 91 8.53 18.51 -5.37
CA LEU A 91 8.27 17.16 -5.91
C LEU A 91 9.25 16.78 -7.03
N ALA A 92 9.66 17.73 -7.86
CA ALA A 92 10.68 17.49 -8.87
C ALA A 92 12.03 17.12 -8.21
N SER A 93 12.44 17.83 -7.16
CA SER A 93 13.64 17.49 -6.38
C SER A 93 13.55 16.09 -5.78
N GLU A 94 12.44 15.76 -5.12
CA GLU A 94 12.21 14.42 -4.56
C GLU A 94 12.21 13.33 -5.64
N ALA A 95 11.72 13.64 -6.84
CA ALA A 95 11.71 12.70 -7.95
C ALA A 95 13.11 12.46 -8.54
N GLN A 96 14.01 13.45 -8.48
CA GLN A 96 15.42 13.24 -8.84
C GLN A 96 16.08 12.28 -7.85
N ASP A 97 15.91 12.53 -6.55
CA ASP A 97 16.41 11.65 -5.49
C ASP A 97 15.85 10.23 -5.64
N ALA A 98 14.55 10.09 -5.92
CA ALA A 98 13.90 8.81 -6.13
C ALA A 98 14.52 8.03 -7.31
N VAL A 99 14.79 8.71 -8.44
CA VAL A 99 15.44 8.08 -9.61
C VAL A 99 16.87 7.66 -9.28
N GLU A 100 17.63 8.48 -8.54
CA GLU A 100 18.98 8.12 -8.08
C GLU A 100 18.97 6.87 -7.18
N GLN A 101 17.92 6.68 -6.39
CA GLN A 101 17.71 5.49 -5.54
C GLN A 101 17.08 4.31 -6.30
N GLY A 102 16.85 4.43 -7.61
CA GLY A 102 16.34 3.34 -8.45
C GLY A 102 14.82 3.16 -8.41
N TYR A 103 14.07 4.12 -7.85
CA TYR A 103 12.60 4.09 -7.89
C TYR A 103 12.11 4.43 -9.29
N ILE A 104 10.99 3.79 -9.66
CA ILE A 104 10.31 4.03 -10.94
C ILE A 104 8.83 4.41 -10.77
N PHE A 105 8.33 4.37 -9.53
CA PHE A 105 6.97 4.75 -9.14
C PHE A 105 7.03 5.82 -8.05
N HIS A 106 6.15 6.81 -8.14
CA HIS A 106 6.08 7.94 -7.21
C HIS A 106 4.64 8.26 -6.87
N LYS A 107 4.31 8.16 -5.59
CA LYS A 107 3.01 8.56 -5.07
C LYS A 107 3.12 9.89 -4.35
N PHE A 108 2.22 10.82 -4.65
CA PHE A 108 2.10 12.05 -3.87
C PHE A 108 0.65 12.48 -3.65
N LYS A 109 0.47 13.29 -2.60
CA LYS A 109 -0.83 13.84 -2.24
C LYS A 109 -1.18 15.01 -3.16
N ALA A 110 -2.10 14.80 -4.10
CA ALA A 110 -2.68 15.86 -4.92
C ALA A 110 -3.69 16.65 -4.08
N ARG A 111 -3.55 17.97 -3.97
CA ARG A 111 -4.42 18.81 -3.16
C ARG A 111 -5.00 19.95 -3.98
N PRO A 112 -6.30 20.28 -3.85
CA PRO A 112 -6.95 21.28 -4.72
C PRO A 112 -6.32 22.68 -4.70
N TRP A 113 -5.54 23.02 -3.68
CA TRP A 113 -4.85 24.30 -3.57
C TRP A 113 -3.44 24.31 -4.20
N ILE A 114 -3.01 23.22 -4.85
CA ILE A 114 -1.78 23.13 -5.63
C ILE A 114 -2.15 22.65 -7.03
N CYS A 115 -1.60 23.28 -8.07
CA CYS A 115 -1.87 22.90 -9.45
C CYS A 115 -1.27 21.52 -9.75
N VAL A 116 -2.11 20.50 -9.86
CA VAL A 116 -1.66 19.11 -10.11
C VAL A 116 -0.98 18.96 -11.46
N TYR A 117 -1.38 19.73 -12.47
CA TYR A 117 -0.75 19.71 -13.80
C TYR A 117 0.69 20.20 -13.74
N GLU A 118 0.95 21.30 -13.01
CA GLU A 118 2.31 21.81 -12.80
C GLU A 118 3.17 20.80 -12.02
N GLN A 119 2.60 20.10 -11.03
CA GLN A 119 3.31 19.03 -10.31
C GLN A 119 3.71 17.89 -11.26
N VAL A 120 2.77 17.41 -12.10
CA VAL A 120 3.04 16.35 -13.08
C VAL A 120 4.10 16.82 -14.09
N GLU A 121 4.00 18.04 -14.60
CA GLU A 121 4.95 18.60 -15.58
C GLU A 121 6.35 18.77 -15.00
N ALA A 122 6.46 19.28 -13.77
CA ALA A 122 7.75 19.48 -13.10
C ALA A 122 8.47 18.15 -12.84
N ILE A 123 7.76 17.14 -12.32
CA ILE A 123 8.32 15.80 -12.13
C ILE A 123 8.68 15.19 -13.49
N SER A 124 7.83 15.38 -14.50
CA SER A 124 8.06 14.83 -15.83
C SER A 124 9.33 15.37 -16.48
N ALA A 125 9.63 16.66 -16.26
CA ALA A 125 10.81 17.30 -16.83
C ALA A 125 12.14 16.73 -16.30
N VAL A 126 12.15 16.17 -15.09
CA VAL A 126 13.38 15.72 -14.42
C VAL A 126 13.53 14.21 -14.30
N THR A 127 12.50 13.43 -14.65
CA THR A 127 12.52 11.97 -14.55
C THR A 127 12.46 11.28 -15.92
N PRO A 128 12.93 10.02 -16.05
CA PRO A 128 12.86 9.25 -17.29
C PRO A 128 11.41 8.97 -17.76
N PRO A 129 11.17 8.70 -19.06
CA PRO A 129 9.83 8.45 -19.60
C PRO A 129 9.08 7.26 -18.99
N TYR A 130 9.80 6.29 -18.41
CA TYR A 130 9.20 5.12 -17.76
C TYR A 130 8.76 5.39 -16.31
N TYR A 131 9.10 6.56 -15.74
CA TYR A 131 8.71 6.92 -14.38
C TYR A 131 7.18 7.12 -14.32
N ARG A 132 6.54 6.58 -13.28
CA ARG A 132 5.08 6.53 -13.14
C ARG A 132 4.61 7.27 -11.89
N LEU A 133 3.50 7.99 -12.02
CA LEU A 133 2.91 8.82 -10.99
C LEU A 133 1.57 8.28 -10.51
N ASP A 134 1.43 8.17 -9.20
CA ASP A 134 0.20 7.82 -8.50
C ASP A 134 -0.30 9.05 -7.73
N LEU A 135 -1.49 9.53 -8.09
CA LEU A 135 -2.04 10.77 -7.59
C LEU A 135 -3.13 10.48 -6.55
N ASP A 136 -2.94 10.97 -5.33
CA ASP A 136 -3.81 10.66 -4.19
C ASP A 136 -4.51 11.91 -3.66
N TRP A 137 -5.83 11.99 -3.88
CA TRP A 137 -6.63 13.14 -3.49
C TRP A 137 -7.28 13.04 -2.12
N ASN A 138 -7.34 11.87 -1.48
CA ASN A 138 -8.16 11.67 -0.28
C ASN A 138 -9.61 12.19 -0.43
N SER A 139 -10.23 11.92 -1.58
CA SER A 139 -11.58 12.33 -1.99
C SER A 139 -11.75 13.85 -2.12
N MET A 140 -10.67 14.61 -2.32
CA MET A 140 -10.73 16.07 -2.36
C MET A 140 -11.13 16.66 -3.71
N LEU A 141 -11.41 15.86 -4.75
CA LEU A 141 -12.21 16.33 -5.89
C LEU A 141 -13.70 16.34 -5.58
N LEU A 142 -14.13 15.83 -4.42
CA LEU A 142 -15.45 15.93 -3.79
C LEU A 142 -16.61 15.24 -4.51
N ASN A 143 -16.75 15.46 -5.82
CA ASN A 143 -17.86 14.94 -6.62
C ASN A 143 -17.44 14.72 -8.07
N VAL A 144 -18.24 13.95 -8.80
CA VAL A 144 -17.97 13.58 -10.21
C VAL A 144 -17.85 14.79 -11.13
N GLY A 145 -18.64 15.84 -10.91
CA GLY A 145 -18.63 17.04 -11.75
C GLY A 145 -17.31 17.82 -11.67
N THR A 146 -16.66 17.79 -10.51
CA THR A 146 -15.33 18.37 -10.31
C THR A 146 -14.22 17.38 -10.70
N ALA A 147 -14.38 16.10 -10.38
CA ALA A 147 -13.35 15.08 -10.62
C ALA A 147 -13.16 14.77 -12.10
N ALA A 148 -14.23 14.47 -12.84
CA ALA A 148 -14.17 14.02 -14.22
C ALA A 148 -13.34 14.92 -15.15
N PRO A 149 -13.52 16.26 -15.20
CA PRO A 149 -12.71 17.10 -16.07
C PRO A 149 -11.23 17.14 -15.68
N VAL A 150 -10.91 17.04 -14.39
CA VAL A 150 -9.52 17.01 -13.91
C VAL A 150 -8.84 15.71 -14.32
N LEU A 151 -9.49 14.58 -14.09
CA LEU A 151 -8.95 13.26 -14.45
C LEU A 151 -8.81 13.10 -15.97
N GLN A 152 -9.80 13.53 -16.76
CA GLN A 152 -9.71 13.50 -18.23
C GLN A 152 -8.54 14.31 -18.77
N LYS A 153 -8.21 15.43 -18.13
CA LYS A 153 -7.02 16.20 -18.50
C LYS A 153 -5.74 15.49 -18.08
N LEU A 154 -5.72 14.87 -16.90
CA LEU A 154 -4.58 14.07 -16.41
C LEU A 154 -4.33 12.82 -17.27
N ASP A 155 -5.37 12.21 -17.86
CA ASP A 155 -5.26 11.07 -18.78
C ASP A 155 -4.45 11.39 -20.04
N THR A 156 -4.25 12.68 -20.35
CA THR A 156 -3.38 13.11 -21.46
C THR A 156 -1.89 13.02 -21.13
N TYR A 157 -1.52 12.83 -19.86
CA TYR A 157 -0.14 12.63 -19.41
C TYR A 157 0.16 11.13 -19.28
N GLU A 158 1.01 10.59 -20.17
CA GLU A 158 1.38 9.17 -20.19
C GLU A 158 1.98 8.66 -18.86
N ARG A 159 2.55 9.56 -18.04
CA ARG A 159 3.18 9.18 -16.76
C ARG A 159 2.19 8.88 -15.66
N VAL A 160 0.95 9.39 -15.74
CA VAL A 160 -0.04 9.23 -14.69
C VAL A 160 -0.67 7.84 -14.79
N SER A 161 -0.53 7.04 -13.73
CA SER A 161 -0.92 5.62 -13.73
C SER A 161 -2.12 5.31 -12.83
N ILE A 162 -2.20 5.95 -11.67
CA ILE A 162 -3.22 5.66 -10.67
C ILE A 162 -3.84 6.95 -10.16
N TYR A 163 -5.16 6.91 -10.01
CA TYR A 163 -5.93 7.88 -9.27
C TYR A 163 -6.45 7.25 -7.98
N GLU A 164 -5.90 7.66 -6.83
CA GLU A 164 -6.32 7.16 -5.53
C GLU A 164 -7.29 8.13 -4.86
N GLY A 165 -8.51 7.63 -4.63
CA GLY A 165 -9.60 8.38 -4.02
C GLY A 165 -9.74 9.78 -4.61
N PRO A 166 -10.00 9.93 -5.93
CA PRO A 166 -10.23 11.24 -6.54
C PRO A 166 -11.34 12.01 -5.83
#